data_AF-A0A4U7N5Y6-F1
#
_entry.id   AF-A0A4U7N5Y6-F1
#
_cell.length_a   1.000
_cell.length_b   1.000
_cell.length_c   1.000
_cell.angle_alpha   90.00
_cell.angle_beta   90.00
_cell.angle_gamma   90.00
#
_symmetry.space_group_name_H-M   'P 1'
#
loop_
_entity.id
_entity.type
_entity.pdbx_description
1 polymer ?
#
loop_
_entity_poly.entity_id
_entity_poly.type
_entity_poly.pdbx_seq_one_letter_code
_entity_poly.pdbx_strand_id
1 'polypeptide(L)'
;MSKRGYHHGNLRQALVEAALKLIESKGPTGFTLSEAAKQAGVTPAAVYRHFEGREDLIAEAARQGYEIFADLMQYAYDKGQPSALASFEATGRAYLAFARKYPGHYIAMFESGISVNRTPELASVATRARGVMEHAAVELSQHIPPEKRPPASMFSAHIWAMSHGVVELFARNSPGTQSPFSPEDLLESGIGVYLRGLGLITPDQ
;
A
#
# COMPACT_ATOMS: atom_id res chain seq x y z
N MET A 1 4.71 30.23 28.32
CA MET A 1 3.25 30.18 28.12
C MET A 1 3.02 29.93 26.62
N SER A 2 2.29 28.94 26.11
CA SER A 2 1.45 27.89 26.68
C SER A 2 1.90 26.51 26.16
N LYS A 3 1.79 25.48 27.00
CA LYS A 3 1.91 24.07 26.55
C LYS A 3 0.75 23.83 25.59
N ARG A 4 1.08 23.68 24.30
CA ARG A 4 0.16 23.29 23.24
C ARG A 4 -0.53 22.00 23.68
N GLY A 5 -1.86 22.04 23.75
CA GLY A 5 -2.70 21.03 24.38
C GLY A 5 -2.29 19.61 24.00
N TYR A 6 -1.93 18.84 25.02
CA TYR A 6 -1.71 17.42 24.92
C TYR A 6 -3.07 16.79 24.62
N HIS A 7 -3.30 16.33 23.38
CA HIS A 7 -4.52 15.63 23.00
C HIS A 7 -4.52 14.24 23.66
N HIS A 8 -4.87 14.17 24.94
CA HIS A 8 -5.08 12.90 25.67
C HIS A 8 -6.17 12.02 25.03
N GLY A 9 -6.95 12.53 24.07
CA GLY A 9 -8.05 11.82 23.44
C GLY A 9 -7.65 10.67 22.52
N ASN A 10 -6.41 10.61 22.01
CA ASN A 10 -6.00 9.47 21.18
C ASN A 10 -4.50 9.15 21.28
N LEU A 11 -4.05 8.79 22.49
CA LEU A 11 -2.67 8.31 22.72
C LEU A 11 -2.30 7.15 21.80
N ARG A 12 -3.25 6.22 21.55
CA ARG A 12 -3.06 5.11 20.62
C ARG A 12 -2.67 5.60 19.23
N GLN A 13 -3.39 6.59 18.69
CA GLN A 13 -3.06 7.17 17.39
C GLN A 13 -1.74 7.94 17.39
N ALA A 14 -1.45 8.72 18.45
CA ALA A 14 -0.18 9.44 18.57
C ALA A 14 1.02 8.48 18.53
N LEU A 15 0.88 7.29 19.12
CA LEU A 15 1.91 6.25 19.06
C LEU A 15 2.05 5.65 17.66
N VAL A 16 0.95 5.44 16.93
CA VAL A 16 0.99 4.98 15.53
C VAL A 16 1.68 6.02 14.65
N GLU A 17 1.32 7.29 14.77
CA GLU A 17 1.97 8.39 14.03
C GLU A 17 3.46 8.53 14.33
N ALA A 18 3.84 8.34 15.60
CA ALA A 18 5.24 8.32 16.01
C ALA A 18 5.98 7.12 15.39
N ALA A 19 5.37 5.93 15.40
CA ALA A 19 5.92 4.73 14.81
C ALA A 19 6.11 4.87 13.29
N LEU A 20 5.13 5.41 12.56
CA LEU A 20 5.20 5.62 11.11
C LEU A 20 6.43 6.44 10.72
N LYS A 21 6.68 7.55 11.42
CA LYS A 21 7.87 8.39 11.22
C LYS A 21 9.19 7.66 11.54
N LEU A 22 9.18 6.78 12.56
CA LEU A 22 10.34 5.95 12.89
C LEU A 22 10.59 4.86 11.84
N ILE A 23 9.52 4.25 11.34
CA ILE A 23 9.56 3.25 10.27
C ILE A 23 10.15 3.86 8.99
N GLU A 24 9.74 5.07 8.63
CA GLU A 24 10.28 5.79 7.46
C GLU A 24 11.78 6.08 7.58
N SER A 25 12.24 6.43 8.79
CA SER A 25 13.63 6.87 9.00
C SER A 25 14.61 5.76 9.37
N LYS A 26 14.14 4.69 10.04
CA LYS A 26 14.97 3.62 10.60
C LYS A 26 14.59 2.23 10.08
N GLY A 27 13.53 2.12 9.29
CA GLY A 27 12.93 0.86 8.90
C GLY A 27 12.10 0.22 10.03
N PRO A 28 11.31 -0.82 9.71
CA PRO A 28 10.35 -1.43 10.64
C PRO A 28 11.03 -2.17 11.80
N THR A 29 12.29 -2.59 11.63
CA THR A 29 13.07 -3.28 12.66
C THR A 29 13.99 -2.36 13.46
N GLY A 30 14.17 -1.10 13.03
CA GLY A 30 15.18 -0.18 13.53
C GLY A 30 14.76 0.74 14.69
N PHE A 31 13.56 0.56 15.25
CA PHE A 31 13.08 1.34 16.39
C PHE A 31 12.58 0.48 17.55
N THR A 32 12.52 1.09 18.73
CA THR A 32 12.01 0.51 19.98
C THR A 32 10.71 1.19 20.41
N LEU A 33 9.89 0.51 21.23
CA LEU A 33 8.67 1.12 21.80
C LEU A 33 8.98 2.37 22.63
N SER A 34 10.10 2.40 23.34
CA SER A 34 10.55 3.57 24.11
C SER A 34 10.84 4.78 23.22
N GLU A 35 11.40 4.56 22.02
CA GLU A 35 11.59 5.64 21.06
C GLU A 35 10.26 6.15 20.50
N ALA A 36 9.32 5.25 20.19
CA ALA A 36 7.97 5.64 19.78
C ALA A 36 7.26 6.43 20.89
N ALA A 37 7.39 6.01 22.16
CA ALA A 37 6.87 6.73 23.32
C ALA A 37 7.44 8.15 23.41
N LYS A 38 8.78 8.26 23.35
CA LYS A 38 9.50 9.53 23.41
C LYS A 38 9.06 10.46 22.27
N GLN A 39 8.90 9.93 21.07
CA GLN A 39 8.48 10.68 19.90
C GLN A 39 7.02 11.12 19.96
N ALA A 40 6.14 10.30 20.56
CA ALA A 40 4.76 10.68 20.90
C ALA A 40 4.69 11.62 22.14
N GLY A 41 5.82 11.92 22.77
CA GLY A 41 5.93 12.82 23.93
C GLY A 41 5.48 12.20 25.26
N VAL A 42 5.33 10.88 25.33
CA VAL A 42 4.74 10.12 26.47
C VAL A 42 5.78 9.26 27.18
N THR A 43 5.43 8.70 28.33
CA THR A 43 6.33 7.77 29.04
C THR A 43 6.32 6.38 28.37
N PRO A 44 7.44 5.62 28.38
CA PRO A 44 7.46 4.26 27.87
C PRO A 44 6.39 3.35 28.48
N ALA A 45 6.10 3.50 29.77
CA ALA A 45 5.04 2.75 30.46
C ALA A 45 3.63 3.01 29.89
N ALA A 46 3.39 4.16 29.27
CA ALA A 46 2.09 4.48 28.66
C ALA A 46 1.84 3.67 27.37
N VAL A 47 2.90 3.24 26.66
CA VAL A 47 2.78 2.47 25.42
C VAL A 47 2.20 1.09 25.67
N TYR A 48 2.68 0.42 26.73
CA TYR A 48 2.24 -0.92 27.13
C TYR A 48 0.77 -1.01 27.54
N ARG A 49 0.08 0.12 27.73
CA ARG A 49 -1.38 0.16 27.95
C ARG A 49 -2.18 0.02 26.65
N HIS A 50 -1.53 0.22 25.50
CA HIS A 50 -2.18 0.24 24.19
C HIS A 50 -1.65 -0.82 23.22
N PHE A 51 -0.38 -1.22 23.38
CA PHE A 51 0.28 -2.18 22.50
C PHE A 51 1.12 -3.14 23.33
N GLU A 52 0.96 -4.44 23.09
CA GLU A 52 1.71 -5.49 23.80
C GLU A 52 3.20 -5.50 23.43
N GLY A 53 3.52 -5.00 22.24
CA GLY A 53 4.87 -5.01 21.69
C GLY A 53 5.01 -4.15 20.45
N ARG A 54 6.24 -4.04 19.95
CA ARG A 54 6.55 -3.30 18.72
C ARG A 54 5.77 -3.84 17.53
N GLU A 55 5.68 -5.16 17.40
CA GLU A 55 4.94 -5.79 16.32
C GLU A 55 3.45 -5.43 16.35
N ASP A 56 2.90 -5.18 17.54
CA ASP A 56 1.49 -4.78 17.69
C ASP A 56 1.23 -3.36 17.25
N LEU A 57 2.17 -2.47 17.55
CA LEU A 57 2.17 -1.12 17.04
C LEU A 57 2.33 -1.08 15.51
N ILE A 58 3.20 -1.93 14.94
CA ILE A 58 3.38 -2.04 13.48
C ILE A 58 2.15 -2.66 12.83
N ALA A 59 1.53 -3.68 13.44
CA ALA A 59 0.32 -4.31 12.91
C ALA A 59 -0.85 -3.32 12.84
N GLU A 60 -0.99 -2.44 13.85
CA GLU A 60 -1.98 -1.37 13.79
C GLU A 60 -1.66 -0.34 12.71
N ALA A 61 -0.39 0.05 12.56
CA ALA A 61 0.03 0.93 11.47
C ALA A 61 -0.26 0.31 10.10
N ALA A 62 -0.03 -1.00 9.92
CA ALA A 62 -0.36 -1.73 8.71
C ALA A 62 -1.88 -1.82 8.51
N ARG A 63 -2.67 -2.03 9.56
CA ARG A 63 -4.14 -2.07 9.50
C ARG A 63 -4.71 -0.75 8.99
N GLN A 64 -4.26 0.37 9.57
CA GLN A 64 -4.64 1.71 9.09
C GLN A 64 -4.17 1.94 7.65
N GLY A 65 -2.98 1.44 7.31
CA GLY A 65 -2.44 1.51 5.95
C GLY A 65 -3.32 0.79 4.93
N TYR A 66 -3.72 -0.46 5.20
CA TYR A 66 -4.63 -1.23 4.35
C TYR A 66 -6.02 -0.59 4.24
N GLU A 67 -6.52 0.05 5.30
CA GLU A 67 -7.79 0.77 5.28
C GLU A 67 -7.73 1.96 4.30
N ILE A 68 -6.72 2.82 4.43
CA ILE A 68 -6.46 3.94 3.51
C ILE A 68 -6.24 3.42 2.09
N PHE A 69 -5.43 2.38 1.93
CA PHE A 69 -5.08 1.81 0.64
C PHE A 69 -6.31 1.26 -0.07
N ALA A 70 -7.16 0.49 0.62
CA ALA A 70 -8.40 -0.03 0.06
C ALA A 70 -9.36 1.08 -0.38
N ASP A 71 -9.49 2.16 0.40
CA ASP A 71 -10.35 3.30 0.05
C ASP A 71 -9.84 4.03 -1.19
N LEU A 72 -8.52 4.21 -1.29
CA LEU A 72 -7.89 4.82 -2.48
C LEU A 72 -8.03 3.93 -3.73
N MET A 73 -7.88 2.61 -3.58
CA MET A 73 -8.10 1.67 -4.69
C MET A 73 -9.55 1.74 -5.16
N GLN A 74 -10.51 1.71 -4.22
CA GLN A 74 -11.93 1.75 -4.56
C GLN A 74 -12.29 3.05 -5.26
N TYR A 75 -11.86 4.19 -4.70
CA TYR A 75 -12.10 5.50 -5.31
C TYR A 75 -11.51 5.61 -6.72
N ALA A 76 -10.30 5.08 -6.92
CA ALA A 76 -9.64 5.11 -8.23
C ALA A 76 -10.37 4.22 -9.25
N TYR A 77 -10.80 3.03 -8.82
CA TYR A 77 -11.61 2.13 -9.63
C TYR A 77 -12.92 2.79 -10.06
N ASP A 78 -13.69 3.34 -9.11
CA ASP A 78 -14.99 3.96 -9.37
C ASP A 78 -14.87 5.15 -10.32
N LYS A 79 -13.79 5.94 -10.20
CA LYS A 79 -13.54 7.11 -11.05
C LYS A 79 -13.26 6.74 -12.52
N GLY A 80 -12.74 5.54 -12.78
CA GLY A 80 -12.47 5.07 -14.15
C GLY A 80 -13.70 4.49 -14.86
N GLN A 81 -14.80 4.26 -14.13
CA GLN A 81 -16.02 3.70 -14.70
C GLN A 81 -16.66 4.66 -15.73
N PRO A 82 -17.34 4.12 -16.77
CA PRO A 82 -17.64 2.70 -17.00
C PRO A 82 -16.54 1.93 -17.79
N SER A 83 -15.36 2.52 -18.00
CA SER A 83 -14.29 1.87 -18.76
C SER A 83 -13.51 0.91 -17.86
N ALA A 84 -13.59 -0.40 -18.14
CA ALA A 84 -12.83 -1.41 -17.41
C ALA A 84 -11.32 -1.15 -17.48
N LEU A 85 -10.82 -0.72 -18.65
CA LEU A 85 -9.41 -0.35 -18.84
C LEU A 85 -9.03 0.87 -18.01
N ALA A 86 -9.81 1.96 -18.07
CA ALA A 86 -9.49 3.19 -17.33
C ALA A 86 -9.56 2.97 -15.80
N SER A 87 -10.53 2.16 -15.34
CA SER A 87 -10.68 1.78 -13.93
C SER A 87 -9.46 1.00 -13.45
N PHE A 88 -9.00 0.04 -14.26
CA PHE A 88 -7.84 -0.78 -13.96
C PHE A 88 -6.52 0.03 -13.96
N GLU A 89 -6.30 0.90 -14.94
CA GLU A 89 -5.11 1.77 -14.94
C GLU A 89 -5.13 2.76 -13.77
N ALA A 90 -6.31 3.24 -13.39
CA ALA A 90 -6.46 4.15 -12.25
C ALA A 90 -6.06 3.48 -10.93
N THR A 91 -6.37 2.19 -10.71
CA THR A 91 -5.91 1.47 -9.50
C THR A 91 -4.40 1.31 -9.47
N GLY A 92 -3.76 1.02 -10.61
CA GLY A 92 -2.29 0.98 -10.73
C GLY A 92 -1.63 2.32 -10.36
N ARG A 93 -2.13 3.45 -10.89
CA ARG A 93 -1.64 4.79 -10.53
C ARG A 93 -1.88 5.11 -9.04
N ALA A 94 -3.04 4.73 -8.51
CA ALA A 94 -3.33 4.93 -7.09
C ALA A 94 -2.39 4.12 -6.19
N TYR A 95 -1.87 2.97 -6.66
CA TYR A 95 -0.90 2.16 -5.92
C TYR A 95 0.40 2.95 -5.69
N LEU A 96 0.95 3.51 -6.77
CA LEU A 96 2.15 4.36 -6.71
C LEU A 96 1.91 5.62 -5.87
N ALA A 97 0.72 6.23 -6.01
CA ALA A 97 0.35 7.42 -5.23
C ALA A 97 0.27 7.12 -3.73
N PHE A 98 -0.28 5.97 -3.33
CA PHE A 98 -0.32 5.54 -1.93
C PHE A 98 1.08 5.38 -1.36
N ALA A 99 1.96 4.64 -2.05
CA ALA A 99 3.33 4.41 -1.59
C ALA A 99 4.10 5.72 -1.36
N ARG A 100 3.91 6.70 -2.26
CA ARG A 100 4.55 8.03 -2.14
C ARG A 100 3.95 8.89 -1.04
N LYS A 101 2.62 8.86 -0.88
CA LYS A 101 1.92 9.72 0.08
C LYS A 101 1.96 9.20 1.51
N TYR A 102 2.04 7.87 1.68
CA TYR A 102 1.99 7.18 2.97
C TYR A 102 3.15 6.17 3.13
N PRO A 103 4.42 6.59 3.00
CA PRO A 103 5.55 5.67 2.98
C PRO A 103 5.68 4.84 4.26
N GLY A 104 5.44 5.41 5.45
CA GLY A 104 5.48 4.65 6.70
C GLY A 104 4.42 3.54 6.77
N HIS A 105 3.22 3.78 6.24
CA HIS A 105 2.18 2.76 6.18
C HIS A 105 2.54 1.68 5.17
N TYR A 106 3.05 2.08 4.00
CA TYR A 106 3.49 1.15 2.97
C TYR A 106 4.57 0.19 3.50
N ILE A 107 5.61 0.72 4.17
CA ILE A 107 6.68 -0.07 4.78
C ILE A 107 6.09 -0.98 5.90
N ALA A 108 5.17 -0.46 6.71
CA ALA A 108 4.50 -1.27 7.74
C ALA A 108 3.70 -2.43 7.14
N MET A 109 3.05 -2.24 5.99
CA MET A 109 2.24 -3.25 5.33
C MET A 109 3.07 -4.32 4.62
N PHE A 110 4.09 -3.92 3.87
CA PHE A 110 4.76 -4.82 2.92
C PHE A 110 6.19 -5.23 3.31
N GLU A 111 6.88 -4.45 4.16
CA GLU A 111 8.30 -4.68 4.48
C GLU A 111 8.53 -5.10 5.94
N SER A 112 7.53 -4.98 6.80
CA SER A 112 7.69 -5.24 8.23
C SER A 112 7.81 -6.70 8.63
N GLY A 113 7.41 -7.62 7.75
CA GLY A 113 7.29 -9.05 8.06
C GLY A 113 6.08 -9.40 8.93
N ILE A 114 5.21 -8.43 9.27
CA ILE A 114 3.98 -8.68 10.02
C ILE A 114 3.00 -9.46 9.14
N SER A 115 2.56 -10.61 9.64
CA SER A 115 1.51 -11.40 8.98
C SER A 115 0.21 -10.61 8.92
N VAL A 116 -0.41 -10.54 7.74
CA VAL A 116 -1.76 -9.98 7.58
C VAL A 116 -2.83 -10.73 8.39
N ASN A 117 -2.55 -11.98 8.78
CA ASN A 117 -3.43 -12.80 9.61
C ASN A 117 -3.16 -12.63 11.11
N ARG A 118 -2.31 -11.69 11.53
CA ARG A 118 -1.96 -11.45 12.94
C ARG A 118 -3.18 -11.05 13.77
N THR A 119 -4.12 -10.30 13.18
CA THR A 119 -5.42 -9.98 13.78
C THR A 119 -6.55 -10.12 12.75
N PRO A 120 -7.78 -10.47 13.18
CA PRO A 120 -8.94 -10.53 12.28
C PRO A 120 -9.21 -9.21 11.55
N GLU A 121 -9.03 -8.08 12.24
CA GLU A 121 -9.27 -6.75 11.69
C GLU A 121 -8.26 -6.42 10.58
N LEU A 122 -6.98 -6.76 10.77
CA LEU A 122 -5.95 -6.60 9.75
C LEU A 122 -6.23 -7.49 8.53
N ALA A 123 -6.60 -8.75 8.76
CA ALA A 123 -6.92 -9.68 7.69
C ALA A 123 -8.12 -9.20 6.85
N SER A 124 -9.13 -8.63 7.51
CA SER A 124 -10.32 -8.09 6.85
C SER A 124 -9.99 -6.92 5.92
N VAL A 125 -9.27 -5.90 6.41
CA VAL A 125 -8.91 -4.74 5.57
C VAL A 125 -7.92 -5.09 4.46
N ALA A 126 -6.98 -6.00 4.71
CA ALA A 126 -6.05 -6.48 3.69
C ALA A 126 -6.79 -7.27 2.58
N THR A 127 -7.80 -8.05 2.97
CA THR A 127 -8.65 -8.77 2.01
C THR A 127 -9.50 -7.81 1.19
N ARG A 128 -10.07 -6.77 1.81
CA ARG A 128 -10.79 -5.71 1.10
C ARG A 128 -9.91 -5.04 0.05
N ALA A 129 -8.68 -4.63 0.43
CA ALA A 129 -7.73 -4.01 -0.49
C ALA A 129 -7.41 -4.89 -1.70
N ARG A 130 -7.11 -6.18 -1.48
CA ARG A 130 -6.85 -7.14 -2.56
C ARG A 130 -8.08 -7.36 -3.44
N GLY A 131 -9.26 -7.43 -2.84
CA GLY A 131 -10.53 -7.63 -3.54
C GLY A 131 -10.81 -6.55 -4.59
N VAL A 132 -10.46 -5.28 -4.33
CA VAL A 132 -10.65 -4.21 -5.32
C VAL A 132 -9.76 -4.42 -6.55
N MET A 133 -8.49 -4.76 -6.36
CA MET A 133 -7.56 -5.02 -7.47
C MET A 133 -7.98 -6.27 -8.26
N GLU A 134 -8.38 -7.33 -7.55
CA GLU A 134 -8.86 -8.55 -8.19
C GLU A 134 -10.16 -8.30 -8.96
N HIS A 135 -11.09 -7.51 -8.42
CA HIS A 135 -12.31 -7.13 -9.11
C HIS A 135 -12.01 -6.34 -10.40
N ALA A 136 -11.11 -5.35 -10.34
CA ALA A 136 -10.70 -4.62 -11.53
C ALA A 136 -10.07 -5.53 -12.61
N ALA A 137 -9.25 -6.51 -12.19
CA ALA A 137 -8.68 -7.50 -13.09
C ALA A 137 -9.72 -8.44 -13.67
N VAL A 138 -10.71 -8.89 -12.88
CA VAL A 138 -11.85 -9.70 -13.34
C VAL A 138 -12.60 -8.97 -14.44
N GLU A 139 -13.04 -7.73 -14.19
CA GLU A 139 -13.83 -6.94 -15.14
C GLU A 139 -13.04 -6.68 -16.43
N LEU A 140 -11.77 -6.30 -16.34
CA LEU A 140 -10.94 -6.10 -17.53
C LEU A 140 -10.71 -7.42 -18.29
N SER A 141 -10.48 -8.53 -17.59
CA SER A 141 -10.24 -9.84 -18.22
C SER A 141 -11.43 -10.33 -19.06
N GLN A 142 -12.66 -9.87 -18.77
CA GLN A 142 -13.85 -10.23 -19.54
C GLN A 142 -13.76 -9.82 -21.02
N HIS A 143 -12.87 -8.87 -21.34
CA HIS A 143 -12.61 -8.39 -22.69
C HIS A 143 -11.51 -9.20 -23.42
N ILE A 144 -10.86 -10.15 -22.75
CA ILE A 144 -9.91 -11.10 -23.37
C ILE A 144 -10.70 -12.30 -23.91
N PRO A 145 -10.43 -12.79 -25.13
CA PRO A 145 -11.03 -14.03 -25.63
C PRO A 145 -10.85 -15.20 -24.63
N PRO A 146 -11.90 -15.99 -24.32
CA PRO A 146 -11.84 -17.03 -23.28
C PRO A 146 -10.67 -18.00 -23.41
N GLU A 147 -10.30 -18.36 -24.64
CA GLU A 147 -9.21 -19.28 -24.96
C GLU A 147 -7.80 -18.71 -24.70
N LYS A 148 -7.69 -17.39 -24.49
CA LYS A 148 -6.44 -16.68 -24.14
C LYS A 148 -6.49 -16.05 -22.75
N ARG A 149 -7.62 -16.13 -22.06
CA ARG A 149 -7.86 -15.44 -20.79
C ARG A 149 -7.17 -16.20 -19.65
N PRO A 150 -6.12 -15.63 -19.01
CA PRO A 150 -5.58 -16.22 -17.79
C PRO A 150 -6.62 -16.14 -16.66
N PRO A 151 -6.50 -16.97 -15.61
CA PRO A 151 -7.30 -16.78 -14.39
C PRO A 151 -7.17 -15.34 -13.89
N ALA A 152 -8.27 -14.69 -13.51
CA ALA A 152 -8.26 -13.29 -13.10
C ALA A 152 -7.35 -13.04 -11.88
N SER A 153 -7.25 -14.01 -10.98
CA SER A 153 -6.31 -13.98 -9.85
C SER A 153 -4.85 -13.96 -10.29
N MET A 154 -4.51 -14.70 -11.35
CA MET A 154 -3.17 -14.68 -11.95
C MET A 154 -2.90 -13.32 -12.61
N PHE A 155 -3.87 -12.79 -13.36
CA PHE A 155 -3.76 -11.45 -13.95
C PHE A 155 -3.56 -10.36 -12.87
N SER A 156 -4.39 -10.35 -11.83
CA SER A 156 -4.25 -9.46 -10.68
C SER A 156 -2.88 -9.58 -10.01
N ALA A 157 -2.36 -10.81 -9.87
CA ALA A 157 -1.05 -11.04 -9.27
C ALA A 157 0.10 -10.47 -10.10
N HIS A 158 0.06 -10.57 -11.43
CA HIS A 158 1.09 -9.97 -12.29
C HIS A 158 1.14 -8.45 -12.15
N ILE A 159 -0.03 -7.80 -12.07
CA ILE A 159 -0.13 -6.35 -11.95
C ILE A 159 0.32 -5.88 -10.58
N TRP A 160 -0.06 -6.61 -9.53
CA TRP A 160 0.47 -6.35 -8.20
C TRP A 160 1.98 -6.50 -8.18
N ALA A 161 2.55 -7.56 -8.78
CA ALA A 161 3.99 -7.75 -8.85
C ALA A 161 4.71 -6.60 -9.59
N MET A 162 4.18 -6.14 -10.73
CA MET A 162 4.74 -5.00 -11.46
C MET A 162 4.65 -3.71 -10.64
N SER A 163 3.48 -3.40 -10.07
CA SER A 163 3.26 -2.19 -9.27
C SER A 163 4.16 -2.17 -8.04
N HIS A 164 4.23 -3.29 -7.32
CA HIS A 164 5.06 -3.46 -6.14
C HIS A 164 6.54 -3.36 -6.49
N GLY A 165 7.00 -4.03 -7.55
CA GLY A 165 8.38 -3.95 -8.03
C GLY A 165 8.80 -2.53 -8.42
N VAL A 166 7.92 -1.80 -9.11
CA VAL A 166 8.17 -0.38 -9.44
C VAL A 166 8.28 0.47 -8.17
N VAL A 167 7.44 0.23 -7.17
CA VAL A 167 7.55 0.95 -5.90
C VAL A 167 8.86 0.65 -5.19
N GLU A 168 9.16 -0.63 -4.95
CA GLU A 168 10.34 -1.07 -4.21
C GLU A 168 11.64 -0.60 -4.83
N LEU A 169 11.72 -0.63 -6.16
CA LEU A 169 12.92 -0.26 -6.88
C LEU A 169 12.99 1.25 -7.14
N PHE A 170 11.91 1.89 -7.59
CA PHE A 170 12.03 3.22 -8.22
C PHE A 170 11.25 4.34 -7.52
N ALA A 171 10.22 4.04 -6.72
CA ALA A 171 9.42 5.08 -6.09
C ALA A 171 9.92 5.50 -4.69
N ARG A 172 10.72 4.65 -4.02
CA ARG A 172 11.23 4.91 -2.67
C ARG A 172 12.62 5.55 -2.62
N ASN A 173 13.22 5.86 -3.77
CA ASN A 173 14.61 6.31 -3.90
C ASN A 173 15.60 5.33 -3.23
N SER A 174 15.36 4.03 -3.39
CA SER A 174 16.24 3.00 -2.84
C SER A 174 17.68 3.18 -3.36
N PRO A 175 18.72 3.03 -2.53
CA PRO A 175 20.10 3.19 -2.99
C PRO A 175 20.45 2.21 -4.10
N GLY A 176 21.05 2.70 -5.18
CA GLY A 176 21.47 1.87 -6.32
C GLY A 176 20.39 1.60 -7.37
N THR A 177 19.18 2.10 -7.19
CA THR A 177 18.08 1.94 -8.14
C THR A 177 17.67 3.32 -8.70
N GLN A 178 18.38 3.74 -9.74
CA GLN A 178 18.02 4.95 -10.48
C GLN A 178 17.55 4.57 -11.88
N SER A 179 16.45 5.19 -12.30
CA SER A 179 15.91 5.10 -13.66
C SER A 179 15.83 6.52 -14.23
N PRO A 180 16.13 6.70 -15.53
CA PRO A 180 15.86 7.98 -16.21
C PRO A 180 14.36 8.22 -16.42
N PHE A 181 13.51 7.21 -16.19
CA PHE A 181 12.05 7.28 -16.34
C PHE A 181 11.35 7.36 -14.98
N SER A 182 10.21 8.05 -14.94
CA SER A 182 9.42 8.13 -13.71
C SER A 182 8.83 6.76 -13.33
N PRO A 183 8.52 6.51 -12.04
CA PRO A 183 7.80 5.30 -11.63
C PRO A 183 6.46 5.14 -12.37
N GLU A 184 5.77 6.25 -12.69
CA GLU A 184 4.56 6.25 -13.49
C GLU A 184 4.81 5.70 -14.89
N ASP A 185 5.81 6.24 -15.60
CA ASP A 185 6.13 5.81 -16.97
C ASP A 185 6.54 4.33 -17.01
N LEU A 186 7.31 3.88 -16.01
CA LEU A 186 7.72 2.48 -15.89
C LEU A 186 6.52 1.55 -15.71
N LEU A 187 5.56 1.93 -14.85
CA LEU A 187 4.37 1.12 -14.61
C LEU A 187 3.43 1.16 -15.82
N GLU A 188 3.18 2.33 -16.38
CA GLU A 188 2.27 2.51 -17.53
C GLU A 188 2.79 1.78 -18.77
N SER A 189 4.09 1.89 -19.08
CA SER A 189 4.69 1.17 -20.20
C SER A 189 4.68 -0.35 -19.99
N GLY A 190 5.03 -0.83 -18.79
CA GLY A 190 5.02 -2.27 -18.46
C GLY A 190 3.63 -2.88 -18.54
N ILE A 191 2.63 -2.21 -17.97
CA ILE A 191 1.22 -2.61 -18.08
C ILE A 191 0.77 -2.56 -19.55
N GLY A 192 1.11 -1.52 -20.30
CA GLY A 192 0.76 -1.40 -21.72
C GLY A 192 1.26 -2.57 -22.56
N VAL A 193 2.53 -2.97 -22.41
CA VAL A 193 3.08 -4.15 -23.08
C VAL A 193 2.33 -5.43 -22.70
N TYR A 194 2.05 -5.60 -21.40
CA TYR A 194 1.32 -6.75 -20.90
C TYR A 194 -0.12 -6.83 -21.46
N LEU A 195 -0.84 -5.70 -21.47
CA LEU A 195 -2.20 -5.61 -22.00
C LEU A 195 -2.26 -5.81 -23.52
N ARG A 196 -1.27 -5.31 -24.28
CA ARG A 196 -1.12 -5.62 -25.71
C ARG A 196 -0.93 -7.11 -25.96
N GLY A 197 -0.07 -7.76 -25.17
CA GLY A 197 0.16 -9.20 -25.24
C GLY A 197 -1.12 -10.03 -25.02
N LEU A 198 -2.05 -9.51 -24.22
CA LEU A 198 -3.37 -10.11 -23.99
C LEU A 198 -4.44 -9.68 -25.02
N GLY A 199 -4.12 -8.76 -25.94
CA GLY A 199 -5.05 -8.24 -26.93
C GLY A 199 -6.09 -7.26 -26.39
N LEU A 200 -5.86 -6.69 -25.20
CA LEU A 200 -6.79 -5.75 -24.55
C LEU A 200 -6.67 -4.31 -25.08
N ILE A 201 -5.51 -3.97 -25.64
CA ILE A 201 -5.26 -2.68 -26.29
C ILE A 201 -4.57 -2.90 -27.63
N THR A 202 -4.72 -1.95 -28.54
CA THR A 202 -4.17 -2.03 -29.90
C THR A 202 -2.63 -2.12 -29.86
N PRO A 203 -2.01 -2.92 -30.76
CA PRO A 203 -0.55 -2.90 -30.93
C PRO A 203 -0.03 -1.51 -31.25
N ASP A 204 1.21 -1.22 -30.84
CA ASP A 204 1.91 -0.01 -31.30
C ASP A 204 2.10 -0.11 -32.83
N GLN A 205 1.89 1.00 -33.55
CA GLN A 205 2.10 1.09 -35.01
C GLN A 205 3.58 1.26 -35.35
#